data_AF-A0A1I5PDB7-F1
#
_entry.id   AF-A0A1I5PDB7-F1
#
_cell.length_a   1.000
_cell.length_b   1.000
_cell.length_c   1.000
_cell.angle_alpha   90.00
_cell.angle_beta   90.00
_cell.angle_gamma   90.00
#
_symmetry.space_group_name_H-M   'P 1'
#
loop_
_entity.id
_entity.type
_entity.pdbx_description
1 polymer ?
#
loop_
_entity_poly.entity_id
_entity_poly.type
_entity_poly.pdbx_seq_one_letter_code
_entity_poly.pdbx_strand_id
1 'polypeptide(L)'
;METTFSLRRFLGGRLDLFSRGTFQQFTFLILFSISFTKMFSENILLYTLITLLITISNMGIESYSIVKKGPKPPEYIVFFMKISLPINIVILSLFFLFE
;
A
#
# COMPACT_ATOMS: atom_id res chain seq x y z
N MET A 1 33.52 12.75 3.71
CA MET A 1 32.35 12.82 2.82
C MET A 1 32.41 11.59 1.93
N GLU A 2 31.87 10.46 2.39
CA GLU A 2 31.81 9.23 1.61
C GLU A 2 30.35 8.79 1.54
N THR A 3 29.77 9.01 0.38
CA THR A 3 28.43 8.58 -0.04
C THR A 3 28.46 7.11 -0.42
N THR A 4 28.62 6.22 0.55
CA THR A 4 28.21 4.83 0.38
C THR A 4 26.81 4.68 0.98
N PHE A 5 25.82 5.20 0.23
CA PHE A 5 24.41 4.92 0.45
C PHE A 5 24.20 3.42 0.28
N SER A 6 24.39 2.69 1.38
CA SER A 6 24.37 1.24 1.42
C SER A 6 22.95 0.76 1.12
N LEU A 7 22.76 0.25 -0.10
CA LEU A 7 21.56 -0.45 -0.53
C LEU A 7 21.13 -1.53 0.49
N ARG A 8 22.08 -2.13 1.23
CA ARG A 8 21.81 -3.09 2.32
C ARG A 8 21.18 -2.45 3.56
N ARG A 9 21.49 -1.21 3.92
CA ARG A 9 20.80 -0.48 5.00
C ARG A 9 19.43 0.03 4.55
N PHE A 10 19.30 0.33 3.25
CA PHE A 10 18.03 0.66 2.62
C PHE A 10 17.10 -0.54 2.51
N LEU A 11 17.59 -1.76 2.20
CA LEU A 11 16.86 -3.02 1.95
C LEU A 11 16.74 -3.96 3.17
N GLY A 12 17.69 -3.94 4.10
CA GLY A 12 17.70 -4.83 5.28
C GLY A 12 16.58 -4.56 6.28
N GLY A 13 16.00 -3.36 6.26
CA GLY A 13 14.74 -3.01 6.93
C GLY A 13 13.50 -3.10 6.03
N ARG A 14 13.64 -3.46 4.73
CA ARG A 14 12.52 -3.46 3.76
C ARG A 14 11.71 -4.74 3.70
N LEU A 15 12.20 -5.82 4.26
CA LEU A 15 11.36 -7.01 4.41
C LEU A 15 10.24 -6.76 5.44
N ASP A 16 10.43 -5.83 6.36
CA ASP A 16 9.39 -5.30 7.25
C ASP A 16 8.61 -4.12 6.60
N LEU A 17 8.95 -3.71 5.36
CA LEU A 17 8.25 -2.67 4.56
C LEU A 17 7.09 -3.21 3.71
N PHE A 18 6.96 -4.53 3.58
CA PHE A 18 5.63 -5.14 3.54
C PHE A 18 4.99 -5.12 4.95
N SER A 19 5.33 -4.14 5.77
CA SER A 19 4.41 -3.05 6.07
C SER A 19 3.10 -3.63 6.58
N ARG A 20 3.00 -3.98 7.85
CA ARG A 20 1.82 -4.66 8.41
C ARG A 20 0.53 -3.94 7.97
N GLY A 21 0.56 -2.62 7.83
CA GLY A 21 -0.53 -1.82 7.27
C GLY A 21 -0.74 -2.00 5.76
N THR A 22 0.31 -1.87 4.94
CA THR A 22 0.21 -2.14 3.48
C THR A 22 -0.32 -3.54 3.20
N PHE A 23 0.23 -4.57 3.87
CA PHE A 23 -0.22 -5.95 3.74
C PHE A 23 -1.66 -6.11 4.23
N GLN A 24 -2.00 -5.60 5.42
CA GLN A 24 -3.36 -5.66 5.97
C GLN A 24 -4.37 -5.02 5.01
N GLN A 25 -4.06 -3.87 4.41
CA GLN A 25 -4.97 -3.25 3.45
C GLN A 25 -5.09 -4.03 2.15
N PHE A 26 -3.99 -4.60 1.67
CA PHE A 26 -4.03 -5.44 0.48
C PHE A 26 -4.90 -6.69 0.71
N THR A 27 -4.77 -7.32 1.88
CA THR A 27 -5.66 -8.41 2.32
C THR A 27 -7.12 -7.94 2.40
N PHE A 28 -7.39 -6.77 2.97
CA PHE A 28 -8.75 -6.23 3.02
C PHE A 28 -9.36 -6.02 1.63
N LEU A 29 -8.58 -5.50 0.69
CA LEU A 29 -9.02 -5.29 -0.69
C LEU A 29 -9.32 -6.61 -1.40
N ILE A 30 -8.44 -7.61 -1.27
CA ILE A 30 -8.66 -8.93 -1.87
C ILE A 30 -9.89 -9.63 -1.28
N LEU A 31 -10.07 -9.58 0.04
CA LEU A 31 -11.12 -10.34 0.72
C LEU A 31 -12.50 -9.68 0.67
N PHE A 32 -12.57 -8.35 0.62
CA PHE A 32 -13.83 -7.63 0.82
C PHE A 32 -14.27 -6.77 -0.37
N SER A 33 -13.43 -6.57 -1.39
CA SER A 33 -13.82 -5.79 -2.57
C SER A 33 -14.27 -6.71 -3.70
N ILE A 34 -15.59 -6.85 -3.88
CA ILE A 34 -16.21 -7.56 -5.02
C ILE A 34 -15.66 -7.01 -6.35
N SER A 35 -15.49 -5.69 -6.45
CA SER A 35 -14.90 -5.04 -7.63
C SER A 35 -13.47 -5.53 -7.89
N PHE A 36 -12.67 -5.73 -6.84
CA PHE A 36 -11.30 -6.21 -6.96
C PHE A 36 -11.23 -7.68 -7.41
N THR A 37 -12.13 -8.53 -6.90
CA THR A 37 -12.26 -9.92 -7.35
C THR A 37 -12.76 -10.01 -8.80
N LYS A 38 -13.71 -9.15 -9.18
CA LYS A 38 -14.24 -9.10 -10.55
C LYS A 38 -13.17 -8.67 -11.56
N MET A 39 -12.41 -7.63 -11.24
CA MET A 39 -11.27 -7.20 -12.06
C MET A 39 -10.22 -8.31 -12.21
N PHE A 40 -9.97 -9.11 -11.17
CA PHE A 40 -9.05 -10.25 -11.28
C PHE A 40 -9.54 -11.29 -12.31
N SER A 41 -10.84 -11.57 -12.40
CA SER A 41 -11.36 -12.55 -13.36
C SER A 41 -11.56 -12.00 -14.77
N GLU A 42 -11.95 -10.74 -14.90
CA GLU A 42 -12.34 -10.14 -16.19
C GLU A 42 -11.20 -9.40 -16.87
N ASN A 43 -10.31 -8.76 -16.11
CA ASN A 43 -9.22 -7.95 -16.65
C ASN A 43 -7.97 -7.99 -15.75
N ILE A 44 -7.21 -9.08 -15.88
CA ILE A 44 -5.97 -9.33 -15.11
C ILE A 44 -4.96 -8.18 -15.24
N LEU A 45 -4.90 -7.53 -16.41
CA LEU A 45 -3.97 -6.43 -16.67
C LEU A 45 -4.34 -5.19 -15.84
N LEU A 46 -5.63 -4.82 -15.86
CA LEU A 46 -6.17 -3.74 -15.04
C LEU A 46 -6.02 -4.05 -13.55
N TYR A 47 -6.36 -5.28 -13.14
CA TYR A 47 -6.14 -5.76 -11.78
C TYR A 47 -4.68 -5.59 -11.32
N THR A 48 -3.72 -5.98 -12.17
CA THR A 48 -2.29 -5.91 -11.85
C THR A 48 -1.83 -4.46 -11.70
N LEU A 49 -2.29 -3.57 -12.59
CA LEU A 49 -1.97 -2.14 -12.54
C LEU A 49 -2.54 -1.48 -11.27
N ILE A 50 -3.79 -1.77 -10.91
CA ILE A 50 -4.43 -1.21 -9.71
C ILE A 50 -3.76 -1.77 -8.45
N THR A 51 -3.49 -3.06 -8.41
CA THR A 51 -2.74 -3.72 -7.34
C THR A 51 -1.40 -3.04 -7.11
N LEU A 52 -0.65 -2.77 -8.18
CA LEU A 52 0.65 -2.11 -8.11
C LEU A 52 0.51 -0.67 -7.62
N LEU A 53 -0.48 0.07 -8.13
CA LEU A 53 -0.73 1.47 -7.74
C LEU A 53 -1.08 1.58 -6.25
N ILE A 54 -2.00 0.76 -5.77
CA ILE A 54 -2.39 0.69 -4.36
C ILE A 54 -1.18 0.31 -3.51
N THR A 55 -0.41 -0.68 -3.92
CA THR A 55 0.78 -1.13 -3.18
C THR A 55 1.80 -0.01 -3.03
N ILE A 56 2.16 0.67 -4.14
CA ILE A 56 3.12 1.78 -4.12
C ILE A 56 2.60 2.94 -3.26
N SER A 57 1.32 3.28 -3.42
CA SER A 57 0.67 4.35 -2.64
C SER A 57 0.72 4.04 -1.14
N ASN A 58 0.31 2.84 -0.75
CA ASN A 58 0.33 2.38 0.64
C ASN A 58 1.74 2.37 1.21
N MET A 59 2.73 1.86 0.46
CA MET A 59 4.13 1.89 0.89
C MET A 59 4.63 3.31 1.14
N GLY A 60 4.25 4.27 0.28
CA GLY A 60 4.60 5.68 0.45
C GLY A 60 3.96 6.29 1.70
N ILE A 61 2.67 6.05 1.91
CA ILE A 61 1.91 6.56 3.07
C ILE A 61 2.42 5.94 4.37
N GLU A 62 2.72 4.65 4.35
CA GLU A 62 3.23 3.92 5.50
C GLU A 62 4.63 4.40 5.87
N SER A 63 5.51 4.58 4.88
CA SER A 63 6.83 5.19 5.09
C SER A 63 6.72 6.58 5.70
N TYR A 64 5.81 7.42 5.17
CA TYR A 64 5.53 8.74 5.73
C TYR A 64 5.00 8.68 7.17
N SER A 65 4.11 7.72 7.45
CA SER A 65 3.51 7.52 8.77
C SER A 65 4.55 7.09 9.80
N ILE A 66 5.45 6.17 9.43
CA ILE A 66 6.58 5.72 10.23
C ILE A 66 7.51 6.89 10.57
N VAL A 67 7.87 7.71 9.59
CA VAL A 67 8.73 8.88 9.80
C VAL A 67 8.08 9.89 10.75
N LYS A 68 6.75 10.05 10.67
CA LYS A 68 6.02 11.06 11.45
C LYS A 68 5.65 10.62 12.87
N LYS A 69 5.35 9.35 13.08
CA LYS A 69 4.76 8.84 14.34
C LYS A 69 5.65 7.85 15.08
N GLY A 70 6.67 7.32 14.43
CA GLY A 70 7.55 6.30 14.99
C GLY A 70 7.42 4.97 14.25
N PRO A 71 8.44 4.10 14.34
CA PRO A 71 8.49 2.86 13.58
C PRO A 71 7.64 1.74 14.17
N LYS A 72 7.11 1.87 15.40
CA LYS A 72 6.32 0.78 15.99
C LYS A 72 4.91 0.78 15.40
N PRO A 73 4.37 -0.37 14.94
CA PRO A 73 3.05 -0.43 14.31
C PRO A 73 1.92 0.26 15.10
N PRO A 74 1.79 0.09 16.44
CA PRO A 74 0.73 0.76 17.20
C PRO A 74 0.79 2.29 17.14
N GLU A 75 1.97 2.87 16.89
CA GLU A 75 2.18 4.32 16.87
C GLU A 75 1.72 4.95 15.55
N TYR A 76 1.90 4.25 14.42
CA TYR A 76 1.62 4.80 13.09
C TYR A 76 0.40 4.20 12.39
N ILE A 77 -0.07 2.99 12.76
CA ILE A 77 -1.07 2.24 11.97
C ILE A 77 -2.39 3.00 11.81
N VAL A 78 -2.86 3.68 12.88
CA VAL A 78 -4.09 4.48 12.83
C VAL A 78 -3.92 5.68 11.89
N PHE A 79 -2.73 6.29 11.88
CA PHE A 79 -2.43 7.42 11.01
C PHE A 79 -2.29 6.98 9.55
N PHE A 80 -1.65 5.84 9.30
CA PHE A 80 -1.61 5.18 7.99
C PHE A 80 -3.02 4.94 7.47
N MET A 81 -3.85 4.21 8.24
CA MET A 81 -5.22 3.84 7.84
C MET A 81 -6.09 5.06 7.52
N LYS A 82 -5.96 6.15 8.29
CA LYS A 82 -6.69 7.40 8.04
C LYS A 82 -6.40 8.02 6.68
N ILE A 83 -5.21 7.81 6.13
CA ILE A 83 -4.78 8.38 4.84
C ILE A 83 -4.98 7.35 3.72
N SER A 84 -4.57 6.10 3.94
CA SER A 84 -4.56 5.07 2.91
C SER A 84 -5.96 4.56 2.55
N LEU A 85 -6.90 4.49 3.50
CA LEU A 85 -8.28 4.06 3.20
C LEU A 85 -8.99 4.98 2.19
N PRO A 86 -9.07 6.31 2.42
CA PRO A 86 -9.68 7.21 1.44
C PRO A 86 -9.02 7.14 0.06
N ILE A 87 -7.68 7.08 0.03
CA ILE A 87 -6.92 7.01 -1.24
C ILE A 87 -7.27 5.73 -2.01
N ASN A 88 -7.32 4.59 -1.32
CA ASN A 88 -7.64 3.32 -1.97
C ASN A 88 -9.11 3.26 -2.43
N ILE A 89 -10.04 3.85 -1.68
CA ILE A 89 -11.44 3.99 -2.12
C ILE A 89 -11.49 4.82 -3.41
N VAL A 90 -10.81 5.98 -3.45
CA VAL A 90 -10.77 6.84 -4.65
C VAL A 90 -10.18 6.10 -5.84
N ILE A 91 -9.05 5.41 -5.66
CA ILE A 91 -8.43 4.59 -6.72
C ILE A 91 -9.44 3.58 -7.24
N LEU A 92 -10.04 2.77 -6.38
CA LEU A 92 -11.02 1.75 -6.78
C LEU A 92 -12.26 2.35 -7.46
N SER A 93 -12.80 3.45 -6.93
CA SER A 93 -14.00 4.10 -7.48
C SER A 93 -13.75 4.72 -8.85
N LEU A 94 -12.58 5.32 -9.08
CA LEU A 94 -12.22 5.84 -10.40
C LEU A 94 -12.25 4.70 -11.42
N PHE A 95 -11.61 3.57 -11.11
CA PHE A 95 -11.56 2.46 -12.06
C PHE A 95 -12.92 1.79 -12.28
N PHE A 96 -13.78 1.72 -11.26
CA PHE A 96 -15.17 1.25 -11.44
C PHE A 96 -16.02 2.13 -12.36
N LEU A 97 -15.71 3.42 -12.47
CA LEU A 97 -16.44 4.33 -13.37
C LEU A 97 -15.94 4.26 -14.83
N PHE A 98 -14.76 3.69 -15.07
CA PHE A 98 -14.14 3.58 -16.39
C PHE A 98 -14.18 2.16 -16.97
N GLU A 99 -14.65 1.17 -16.20
CA GLU A 99 -14.89 -0.23 -16.59
C GLU A 99 -16.37 -0.42 -16.98
#